data_AF-A0A1G5SCF9-F1
#
_entry.id   AF-A0A1G5SCF9-F1
#
_cell.length_a   1.000
_cell.length_b   1.000
_cell.length_c   1.000
_cell.angle_alpha   90.00
_cell.angle_beta   90.00
_cell.angle_gamma   90.00
#
_symmetry.space_group_name_H-M   'P 1'
#
loop_
_entity.id
_entity.type
_entity.pdbx_description
1 polymer ?
#
loop_
_entity_poly.entity_id
_entity_poly.type
_entity_poly.pdbx_seq_one_letter_code
_entity_poly.pdbx_strand_id
1 'polypeptide(L)'
;MKKRQNLLTVTSSMVAGLLAVSMSAPTFAEGNPCAPKAKAQSQQGTKNPCVGKNPCAARNPCATKNPCAAKNPCAAGDRVDSRTLTRPAGTKPYQGNQTALLNEGKALWNSKAISHNNSIACSSCHQNGTEMLQPDFAKPYPHFVQMAQDAAGMESITLEGMVQLCMIKPMQSKPFA
;
A
#
# COMPACT_ATOMS: atom_id res chain seq x y z
N MET A 1 44.59 -32.92 -18.04
CA MET A 1 45.83 -32.17 -17.70
C MET A 1 45.47 -30.95 -16.86
N LYS A 2 46.19 -30.73 -15.73
CA LYS A 2 46.41 -29.47 -14.94
C LYS A 2 45.18 -28.60 -14.58
N LYS A 3 44.69 -28.60 -13.32
CA LYS A 3 45.20 -27.86 -12.11
C LYS A 3 45.28 -26.35 -12.40
N ARG A 4 44.55 -25.46 -11.71
CA ARG A 4 45.02 -24.85 -10.46
C ARG A 4 43.90 -24.10 -9.71
N GLN A 5 43.80 -24.45 -8.43
CA GLN A 5 43.31 -23.62 -7.33
C GLN A 5 44.41 -22.58 -6.97
N ASN A 6 44.02 -21.34 -6.66
CA ASN A 6 44.77 -20.34 -5.89
C ASN A 6 43.70 -19.72 -4.96
N LEU A 7 43.66 -19.90 -3.63
CA LEU A 7 44.65 -19.69 -2.57
C LEU A 7 45.34 -18.33 -2.68
N LEU A 8 44.81 -17.35 -1.96
CA LEU A 8 45.56 -16.26 -1.35
C LEU A 8 44.90 -15.92 -0.01
N THR A 9 45.73 -16.04 1.01
CA THR A 9 45.49 -15.95 2.45
C THR A 9 45.83 -14.55 2.98
N VAL A 10 45.53 -14.35 4.27
CA VAL A 10 46.11 -13.38 5.23
C VAL A 10 45.66 -11.90 5.01
N THR A 11 45.34 -11.05 5.99
CA THR A 11 45.78 -10.85 7.39
C THR A 11 44.75 -10.09 8.24
N SER A 12 44.70 -10.49 9.51
CA SER A 12 44.18 -9.81 10.70
C SER A 12 44.66 -8.35 10.87
N SER A 13 43.84 -7.49 11.50
CA SER A 13 44.29 -6.39 12.38
C SER A 13 43.15 -5.92 13.29
N MET A 14 43.20 -6.34 14.54
CA MET A 14 42.52 -5.70 15.67
C MET A 14 43.34 -4.48 16.10
N VAL A 15 42.69 -3.35 16.43
CA VAL A 15 43.26 -2.35 17.34
C VAL A 15 42.17 -1.84 18.28
N ALA A 16 42.34 -2.21 19.55
CA ALA A 16 41.65 -1.62 20.69
C ALA A 16 42.38 -0.33 21.11
N GLY A 17 41.62 0.73 21.38
CA GLY A 17 42.13 1.98 21.94
C GLY A 17 41.17 2.49 23.01
N LEU A 18 41.46 2.14 24.27
CA LEU A 18 40.87 2.70 25.48
C LEU A 18 41.67 3.95 25.88
N LEU A 19 41.00 5.08 26.12
CA LEU A 19 41.50 6.17 26.98
C LEU A 19 40.29 6.86 27.65
N ALA A 20 40.37 6.95 28.98
CA ALA A 20 39.35 7.40 29.92
C ALA A 20 39.55 8.89 30.32
N VAL A 21 38.71 9.36 31.27
CA VAL A 21 38.72 10.63 32.04
C VAL A 21 37.79 11.70 31.44
N SER A 22 36.86 12.39 32.12
CA SER A 22 36.63 12.73 33.54
C SER A 22 35.16 13.08 33.84
N MET A 23 34.80 13.03 35.13
CA MET A 23 33.51 13.33 35.76
C MET A 23 33.05 14.79 35.64
N SER A 24 31.73 15.01 35.57
CA SER A 24 31.00 16.20 36.07
C SER A 24 29.49 15.92 36.06
N ALA A 25 28.88 15.78 37.24
CA ALA A 25 27.41 15.77 37.39
C ALA A 25 26.87 17.21 37.35
N PRO A 26 25.62 17.40 36.89
CA PRO A 26 24.63 17.80 37.88
C PRO A 26 23.32 17.02 37.75
N THR A 27 22.76 16.74 38.91
CA THR A 27 21.41 16.25 39.15
C THR A 27 20.36 17.26 38.67
N PHE A 28 19.46 16.83 37.79
CA PHE A 28 18.08 17.30 37.78
C PHE A 28 17.17 16.07 37.62
N ALA A 29 16.39 15.82 38.66
CA ALA A 29 15.28 14.90 38.64
C ALA A 29 14.13 15.60 37.90
N GLU A 30 13.72 15.08 36.74
CA GLU A 30 12.47 15.46 36.11
C GLU A 30 11.75 14.20 35.61
N GLY A 31 10.46 14.14 35.95
CA GLY A 31 9.66 12.93 36.04
C GLY A 31 9.52 12.15 34.74
N ASN A 32 9.49 10.83 34.90
CA ASN A 32 9.15 9.87 33.87
C ASN A 32 7.67 10.04 33.43
N PRO A 33 7.36 10.35 32.17
CA PRO A 33 5.99 10.56 31.68
C PRO A 33 5.18 9.25 31.51
N CYS A 34 5.70 8.09 31.94
CA CYS A 34 5.05 6.79 31.75
C CYS A 34 4.59 6.14 33.07
N ALA A 35 3.71 6.80 33.82
CA ALA A 35 2.89 6.15 34.86
C ALA A 35 1.40 6.20 34.45
N PRO A 36 0.69 5.05 34.33
CA PRO A 36 -0.70 5.05 33.91
C PRO A 36 -1.60 5.36 35.11
N LYS A 37 -2.34 6.47 35.05
CA LYS A 37 -3.51 6.69 35.90
C LYS A 37 -4.76 6.33 35.13
N ALA A 38 -5.25 5.12 35.36
CA ALA A 38 -6.58 4.70 34.94
C ALA A 38 -7.64 5.55 35.65
N LYS A 39 -8.41 6.33 34.87
CA LYS A 39 -9.80 6.65 35.19
C LYS A 39 -10.59 6.69 33.89
N ALA A 40 -11.43 5.67 33.73
CA ALA A 40 -12.49 5.65 32.73
C ALA A 40 -13.48 6.78 33.03
N GLN A 41 -13.62 7.73 32.11
CA GLN A 41 -14.83 8.53 32.00
C GLN A 41 -15.17 8.66 30.52
N SER A 42 -16.21 7.92 30.15
CA SER A 42 -17.22 8.28 29.15
C SER A 42 -17.19 9.77 28.82
N GLN A 43 -16.95 10.11 27.55
CA GLN A 43 -17.83 10.98 26.77
C GLN A 43 -17.33 11.19 25.34
N GLN A 44 -18.28 10.98 24.42
CA GLN A 44 -18.50 11.77 23.20
C GLN A 44 -17.51 11.63 22.04
N GLY A 45 -18.11 11.39 20.86
CA GLY A 45 -17.41 11.12 19.62
C GLY A 45 -16.56 12.29 19.17
N THR A 46 -15.25 12.12 19.29
CA THR A 46 -14.27 12.93 18.58
C THR A 46 -13.94 12.21 17.28
N LYS A 47 -14.25 12.89 16.17
CA LYS A 47 -13.88 12.51 14.80
C LYS A 47 -12.44 11.99 14.77
N ASN A 48 -12.23 10.83 14.14
CA ASN A 48 -10.92 10.25 13.90
C ASN A 48 -9.98 11.32 13.31
N PRO A 49 -8.85 11.67 13.95
CA PRO A 49 -7.94 12.72 13.49
C PRO A 49 -7.25 12.37 12.16
N CYS A 50 -7.44 11.15 11.65
CA CYS A 50 -7.05 10.74 10.30
C CYS A 50 -7.97 11.26 9.18
N VAL A 51 -9.03 12.03 9.49
CA VAL A 51 -9.82 12.79 8.48
C VAL A 51 -9.12 14.12 8.16
N GLY A 52 -7.79 14.10 8.09
CA GLY A 52 -7.00 15.16 7.47
C GLY A 52 -6.85 14.82 5.99
N LYS A 53 -7.18 15.77 5.09
CA LYS A 53 -6.97 15.62 3.65
C LYS A 53 -5.57 15.05 3.39
N ASN A 54 -5.47 13.88 2.76
CA ASN A 54 -4.20 13.26 2.40
C ASN A 54 -3.34 14.30 1.65
N PRO A 55 -2.24 14.80 2.26
CA PRO A 55 -1.42 15.86 1.66
C PRO A 55 -0.67 15.39 0.41
N CYS A 56 -0.68 14.08 0.10
CA CYS A 56 -0.11 13.50 -1.11
C CYS A 56 -1.03 13.60 -2.35
N ALA A 57 -2.29 14.03 -2.22
CA ALA A 57 -3.18 14.24 -3.36
C ALA A 57 -2.84 15.50 -4.19
N ALA A 58 -1.99 16.40 -3.67
CA ALA A 58 -1.80 17.76 -4.20
C ALA A 58 -0.57 17.94 -5.11
N ARG A 59 0.24 16.91 -5.38
CA ARG A 59 1.55 17.08 -6.05
C ARG A 59 1.70 16.43 -7.44
N ASN A 60 0.61 16.32 -8.22
CA ASN A 60 0.76 16.00 -9.65
C ASN A 60 0.00 17.01 -10.52
N PRO A 61 0.68 17.78 -11.40
CA PRO A 61 0.02 18.71 -12.33
C PRO A 61 -0.93 18.02 -13.34
N CYS A 62 -0.89 16.69 -13.47
CA CYS A 62 -1.87 15.89 -14.22
C CYS A 62 -3.15 15.58 -13.43
N ALA A 63 -3.18 15.78 -12.11
CA ALA A 63 -4.35 15.53 -11.27
C ALA A 63 -5.55 16.40 -11.70
N THR A 64 -5.33 17.62 -12.18
CA THR A 64 -6.41 18.52 -12.65
C THR A 64 -7.11 18.04 -13.92
N LYS A 65 -6.50 17.14 -14.70
CA LYS A 65 -7.10 16.51 -15.90
C LYS A 65 -7.58 15.07 -15.65
N ASN A 66 -7.31 14.53 -14.47
CA ASN A 66 -7.67 13.16 -14.12
C ASN A 66 -9.13 13.14 -13.62
N PRO A 67 -10.04 12.41 -14.32
CA PRO A 67 -11.45 12.38 -13.93
C PRO A 67 -11.69 11.78 -12.54
N CYS A 68 -10.70 11.07 -11.97
CA CYS A 68 -10.75 10.48 -10.63
C CYS A 68 -10.04 11.31 -9.54
N ALA A 69 -9.44 12.46 -9.84
CA ALA A 69 -8.63 13.21 -8.85
C ALA A 69 -9.44 14.16 -7.97
N ALA A 70 -10.59 14.66 -8.43
CA ALA A 70 -11.38 15.65 -7.68
C ALA A 70 -12.03 15.06 -6.41
N LYS A 71 -12.35 13.75 -6.42
CA LYS A 71 -12.79 12.94 -5.28
C LYS A 71 -12.36 11.50 -5.54
N ASN A 72 -11.69 10.84 -4.58
CA ASN A 72 -11.32 9.43 -4.71
C ASN A 72 -12.59 8.59 -4.95
N PRO A 73 -12.84 8.09 -6.17
CA PRO A 73 -14.09 7.41 -6.50
C PRO A 73 -14.23 6.08 -5.76
N CYS A 74 -13.13 5.51 -5.28
CA CYS A 74 -13.15 4.30 -4.46
C CYS A 74 -13.75 4.52 -3.07
N ALA A 75 -13.74 5.76 -2.57
CA ALA A 75 -14.32 6.13 -1.27
C ALA A 75 -15.78 6.62 -1.36
N ALA A 76 -16.35 6.72 -2.56
CA ALA A 76 -17.69 7.25 -2.77
C ALA A 76 -18.78 6.15 -2.68
N GLY A 77 -19.88 6.42 -1.98
CA GLY A 77 -21.01 5.47 -1.83
C GLY A 77 -20.80 4.41 -0.74
N ASP A 78 -21.75 3.47 -0.64
CA ASP A 78 -21.79 2.46 0.42
C ASP A 78 -20.59 1.49 0.42
N ARG A 79 -20.38 0.83 1.56
CA ARG A 79 -19.34 -0.20 1.68
C ARG A 79 -19.61 -1.38 0.76
N VAL A 80 -18.54 -2.00 0.27
CA VAL A 80 -18.59 -3.26 -0.47
C VAL A 80 -18.46 -4.43 0.48
N ASP A 81 -19.09 -5.55 0.13
CA ASP A 81 -18.94 -6.80 0.86
C ASP A 81 -17.51 -7.34 0.66
N SER A 82 -16.75 -7.51 1.75
CA SER A 82 -15.35 -7.98 1.72
C SER A 82 -15.21 -9.36 1.09
N ARG A 83 -16.27 -10.17 1.07
CA ARG A 83 -16.28 -11.49 0.39
C ARG A 83 -16.13 -11.36 -1.12
N THR A 84 -16.55 -10.23 -1.72
CA THR A 84 -16.40 -9.98 -3.16
C THR A 84 -14.98 -9.56 -3.56
N LEU A 85 -14.17 -9.17 -2.57
CA LEU A 85 -12.76 -8.81 -2.72
C LEU A 85 -11.81 -9.97 -2.37
N THR A 86 -12.35 -11.06 -1.83
CA THR A 86 -11.56 -12.18 -1.34
C THR A 86 -11.65 -13.32 -2.33
N ARG A 87 -10.49 -13.87 -2.73
CA ARG A 87 -10.46 -15.08 -3.53
C ARG A 87 -10.98 -16.26 -2.70
N PRO A 88 -12.00 -17.01 -3.17
CA PRO A 88 -12.51 -18.16 -2.44
C PRO A 88 -11.43 -19.20 -2.13
N ALA A 89 -11.62 -19.93 -1.03
CA ALA A 89 -10.74 -21.04 -0.71
C ALA A 89 -10.79 -22.11 -1.82
N GLY A 90 -9.62 -22.61 -2.23
CA GLY A 90 -9.51 -23.62 -3.28
C GLY A 90 -9.43 -23.09 -4.72
N THR A 91 -9.55 -21.77 -4.94
CA THR A 91 -9.31 -21.20 -6.27
C THR A 91 -7.85 -21.38 -6.69
N LYS A 92 -7.62 -21.97 -7.85
CA LYS A 92 -6.28 -22.09 -8.44
C LYS A 92 -5.93 -20.77 -9.16
N PRO A 93 -4.79 -20.13 -8.83
CA PRO A 93 -4.32 -18.98 -9.61
C PRO A 93 -4.19 -19.34 -11.08
N TYR A 94 -4.56 -18.42 -11.97
CA TYR A 94 -4.27 -18.59 -13.39
C TYR A 94 -2.76 -18.72 -13.60
N GLN A 95 -2.36 -19.66 -14.46
CA GLN A 95 -0.97 -19.86 -14.85
C GLN A 95 -0.89 -19.85 -16.38
N GLY A 96 0.09 -19.15 -16.92
CA GLY A 96 0.27 -19.02 -18.36
C GLY A 96 1.64 -18.45 -18.71
N ASN A 97 1.88 -18.26 -20.01
CA ASN A 97 3.09 -17.60 -20.47
C ASN A 97 3.14 -16.15 -19.95
N GLN A 98 4.21 -15.80 -19.24
CA GLN A 98 4.35 -14.48 -18.60
C GLN A 98 4.21 -13.32 -19.61
N THR A 99 4.81 -13.44 -20.79
CA THR A 99 4.74 -12.39 -21.83
C THR A 99 3.31 -12.23 -22.35
N ALA A 100 2.60 -13.33 -22.57
CA ALA A 100 1.19 -13.30 -22.96
C ALA A 100 0.32 -12.63 -21.89
N LEU A 101 0.53 -12.99 -20.62
CA LEU A 101 -0.16 -12.41 -19.47
C LEU A 101 0.08 -10.91 -19.32
N LEU A 102 1.32 -10.45 -19.52
CA LEU A 102 1.65 -9.03 -19.49
C LEU A 102 1.02 -8.26 -20.65
N ASN A 103 0.97 -8.86 -21.84
CA ASN A 103 0.31 -8.25 -23.00
C ASN A 103 -1.20 -8.12 -22.78
N GLU A 104 -1.84 -9.16 -22.24
CA GLU A 104 -3.26 -9.13 -21.90
C GLU A 104 -3.56 -8.12 -20.78
N GLY A 105 -2.74 -8.11 -19.72
CA GLY A 105 -2.84 -7.11 -18.65
C GLY A 105 -2.72 -5.68 -19.17
N LYS A 106 -1.80 -5.43 -20.12
CA LYS A 106 -1.67 -4.12 -20.78
C LYS A 106 -2.90 -3.78 -21.62
N ALA A 107 -3.51 -4.74 -22.30
CA ALA A 107 -4.74 -4.52 -23.06
C ALA A 107 -5.91 -4.18 -22.12
N LEU A 108 -6.10 -4.96 -21.04
CA LEU A 108 -7.13 -4.71 -20.02
C LEU A 108 -6.95 -3.35 -19.35
N TRP A 109 -5.72 -2.97 -19.00
CA TRP A 109 -5.41 -1.67 -18.40
C TRP A 109 -5.91 -0.48 -19.22
N ASN A 110 -5.93 -0.62 -20.55
CA ASN A 110 -6.35 0.43 -21.48
C ASN A 110 -7.76 0.24 -22.03
N SER A 111 -8.42 -0.86 -21.69
CA SER A 111 -9.75 -1.18 -22.20
C SER A 111 -10.81 -0.47 -21.39
N LYS A 112 -11.70 0.29 -22.04
CA LYS A 112 -12.89 0.80 -21.35
C LYS A 112 -13.94 -0.29 -21.16
N ALA A 113 -13.87 -1.38 -21.94
CA ALA A 113 -14.87 -2.45 -21.97
C ALA A 113 -15.00 -3.21 -20.64
N ILE A 114 -14.06 -3.01 -19.71
CA ILE A 114 -14.07 -3.62 -18.39
C ILE A 114 -14.85 -2.80 -17.34
N SER A 115 -15.35 -1.61 -17.70
CA SER A 115 -16.27 -0.81 -16.86
C SER A 115 -17.73 -1.03 -17.28
N HIS A 116 -18.68 -0.86 -16.37
CA HIS A 116 -20.11 -1.15 -16.58
C HIS A 116 -20.71 -0.55 -17.87
N ASN A 117 -20.30 0.67 -18.22
CA ASN A 117 -20.82 1.42 -19.37
C ASN A 117 -19.75 1.74 -20.42
N ASN A 118 -18.64 1.02 -20.43
CA ASN A 118 -17.50 1.29 -21.32
C ASN A 118 -16.99 2.74 -21.23
N SER A 119 -17.10 3.36 -20.06
CA SER A 119 -16.84 4.80 -19.86
C SER A 119 -15.38 5.08 -19.49
N ILE A 120 -14.76 4.20 -18.70
CA ILE A 120 -13.39 4.37 -18.19
C ILE A 120 -12.60 3.07 -18.24
N ALA A 121 -11.27 3.21 -18.34
CA ALA A 121 -10.28 2.15 -18.18
C ALA A 121 -9.41 2.46 -16.94
N CYS A 122 -8.56 1.52 -16.52
CA CYS A 122 -7.56 1.80 -15.48
C CYS A 122 -6.70 3.02 -15.85
N SER A 123 -6.25 3.09 -17.10
CA SER A 123 -5.44 4.20 -17.63
C SER A 123 -6.17 5.55 -17.68
N SER A 124 -7.50 5.56 -17.61
CA SER A 124 -8.27 6.81 -17.52
C SER A 124 -7.97 7.57 -16.23
N CYS A 125 -7.61 6.86 -15.15
CA CYS A 125 -7.31 7.43 -13.85
C CYS A 125 -5.88 7.14 -13.35
N HIS A 126 -5.21 6.14 -13.91
CA HIS A 126 -3.82 5.81 -13.62
C HIS A 126 -2.99 6.01 -14.88
N GLN A 127 -2.71 7.28 -15.19
CA GLN A 127 -1.83 7.63 -16.29
C GLN A 127 -0.40 7.16 -16.00
N ASN A 128 0.37 6.87 -17.06
CA ASN A 128 1.74 6.37 -16.96
C ASN A 128 1.88 5.06 -16.15
N GLY A 129 0.84 4.23 -16.18
CA GLY A 129 0.82 2.98 -15.42
C GLY A 129 0.60 3.24 -13.93
N THR A 130 1.46 2.69 -13.08
CA THR A 130 1.27 2.68 -11.63
C THR A 130 1.77 3.93 -10.92
N GLU A 131 2.39 4.88 -11.63
CA GLU A 131 2.95 6.11 -11.05
C GLU A 131 1.93 6.96 -10.27
N MET A 132 0.66 6.89 -10.68
CA MET A 132 -0.45 7.61 -10.05
C MET A 132 -1.04 6.88 -8.84
N LEU A 133 -0.62 5.64 -8.57
CA LEU A 133 -1.04 4.88 -7.39
C LEU A 133 -0.30 5.38 -6.16
N GLN A 134 -0.86 5.08 -4.98
CA GLN A 134 -0.16 5.38 -3.73
C GLN A 134 1.14 4.56 -3.64
N PRO A 135 2.22 5.11 -3.03
CA PRO A 135 3.52 4.43 -2.97
C PRO A 135 3.47 3.05 -2.29
N ASP A 136 2.53 2.84 -1.39
CA ASP A 136 2.32 1.56 -0.71
C ASP A 136 1.76 0.47 -1.61
N PHE A 137 1.16 0.81 -2.76
CA PHE A 137 0.67 -0.16 -3.74
C PHE A 137 1.79 -1.09 -4.24
N ALA A 138 3.04 -0.65 -4.22
CA ALA A 138 4.19 -1.46 -4.62
C ALA A 138 4.71 -2.39 -3.50
N LYS A 139 4.17 -2.30 -2.29
CA LYS A 139 4.57 -3.21 -1.19
C LYS A 139 4.10 -4.64 -1.50
N PRO A 140 4.83 -5.65 -1.01
CA PRO A 140 4.35 -7.03 -1.06
C PRO A 140 2.94 -7.14 -0.47
N TYR A 141 2.05 -7.84 -1.17
CA TYR A 141 0.72 -8.17 -0.67
C TYR A 141 0.73 -9.54 0.01
N PRO A 142 -0.14 -9.77 1.00
CA PRO A 142 -1.14 -8.85 1.53
C PRO A 142 -0.56 -7.78 2.46
N HIS A 143 -1.17 -6.59 2.47
CA HIS A 143 -0.85 -5.52 3.43
C HIS A 143 -2.06 -4.62 3.69
N PHE A 144 -1.94 -3.72 4.67
CA PHE A 144 -2.98 -2.74 4.99
C PHE A 144 -3.05 -1.64 3.93
N VAL A 145 -4.25 -1.37 3.42
CA VAL A 145 -4.52 -0.24 2.52
C VAL A 145 -5.73 0.54 3.05
N GLN A 146 -5.57 1.84 3.30
CA GLN A 146 -6.63 2.67 3.88
C GLN A 146 -7.94 2.61 3.08
N MET A 147 -7.85 2.57 1.75
CA MET A 147 -9.02 2.47 0.86
C MET A 147 -9.82 1.17 1.10
N ALA A 148 -9.16 0.05 1.36
CA ALA A 148 -9.80 -1.23 1.65
C ALA A 148 -10.48 -1.22 3.03
N GLN A 149 -9.86 -0.57 4.02
CA GLN A 149 -10.46 -0.36 5.33
C GLN A 149 -11.73 0.51 5.24
N ASP A 150 -11.66 1.62 4.50
CA ASP A 150 -12.78 2.56 4.36
C ASP A 150 -13.94 1.92 3.60
N ALA A 151 -13.64 1.26 2.48
CA ALA A 151 -14.64 0.72 1.56
C ALA A 151 -15.18 -0.66 1.96
N ALA A 152 -14.40 -1.50 2.63
CA ALA A 152 -14.76 -2.89 2.91
C ALA A 152 -14.51 -3.34 4.36
N GLY A 153 -13.99 -2.46 5.22
CA GLY A 153 -13.67 -2.81 6.60
C GLY A 153 -12.47 -3.76 6.75
N MET A 154 -11.63 -3.87 5.73
CA MET A 154 -10.53 -4.84 5.70
C MET A 154 -9.24 -4.27 6.29
N GLU A 155 -8.68 -4.98 7.27
CA GLU A 155 -7.37 -4.64 7.88
C GLU A 155 -6.17 -5.07 7.02
N SER A 156 -6.38 -6.00 6.08
CA SER A 156 -5.42 -6.37 5.06
C SER A 156 -6.15 -6.75 3.78
N ILE A 157 -5.53 -6.52 2.64
CA ILE A 157 -6.08 -6.89 1.32
C ILE A 157 -5.00 -7.55 0.48
N THR A 158 -5.38 -8.43 -0.45
CA THR A 158 -4.45 -8.97 -1.47
C THR A 158 -4.38 -8.05 -2.67
N LEU A 159 -3.41 -8.26 -3.57
CA LEU A 159 -3.34 -7.47 -4.80
C LEU A 159 -4.60 -7.67 -5.66
N GLU A 160 -5.09 -8.91 -5.76
CA GLU A 160 -6.32 -9.22 -6.48
C GLU A 160 -7.51 -8.51 -5.84
N GLY A 161 -7.65 -8.58 -4.51
CA GLY A 161 -8.74 -7.88 -3.82
C GLY A 161 -8.71 -6.37 -4.03
N MET A 162 -7.51 -5.78 -4.09
CA MET A 162 -7.34 -4.36 -4.40
C MET A 162 -7.82 -4.04 -5.83
N VAL A 163 -7.48 -4.89 -6.81
CA VAL A 163 -7.99 -4.73 -8.18
C VAL A 163 -9.51 -4.86 -8.22
N GLN A 164 -10.10 -5.83 -7.51
CA GLN A 164 -11.56 -6.01 -7.45
C GLN A 164 -12.27 -4.80 -6.84
N LEU A 165 -11.68 -4.19 -5.82
CA LEU A 165 -12.23 -2.98 -5.22
C LEU A 165 -12.27 -1.82 -6.24
N CYS A 166 -11.25 -1.71 -7.09
CA CYS A 166 -11.25 -0.78 -8.23
C CYS A 166 -12.31 -1.16 -9.29
N MET A 167 -12.55 -2.44 -9.54
CA MET A 167 -13.62 -2.86 -10.46
C MET A 167 -15.01 -2.46 -9.94
N ILE A 168 -15.26 -2.70 -8.65
CA ILE A 168 -16.59 -2.47 -8.06
C ILE A 168 -16.89 -0.98 -7.88
N LYS A 169 -15.95 -0.19 -7.36
CA LYS A 169 -16.25 1.19 -6.92
C LYS A 169 -16.17 2.21 -8.06
N PRO A 170 -14.98 2.52 -8.62
CA PRO A 170 -14.91 3.46 -9.73
C PRO A 170 -15.46 2.89 -11.05
N MET A 171 -15.20 1.61 -11.35
CA MET A 171 -15.59 1.05 -12.64
C MET A 171 -17.03 0.53 -12.68
N GLN A 172 -17.67 0.45 -11.51
CA GLN A 172 -19.05 0.01 -11.31
C GLN A 172 -19.35 -1.36 -11.94
N SER A 173 -18.30 -2.16 -12.18
CA SER A 173 -18.39 -3.43 -12.88
C SER A 173 -18.38 -4.58 -11.90
N LYS A 174 -18.75 -5.76 -12.42
CA LYS A 174 -18.66 -6.99 -11.65
C LYS A 174 -17.17 -7.29 -11.37
N PRO A 175 -16.86 -7.88 -10.20
CA PRO A 175 -15.54 -8.40 -9.94
C PRO A 175 -15.11 -9.39 -11.05
N PHE A 176 -13.82 -9.43 -11.38
CA PHE A 176 -13.27 -10.47 -12.24
C PHE A 176 -13.49 -11.86 -11.61
N ALA A 177 -13.80 -12.86 -12.42
CA ALA A 177 -14.07 -14.24 -11.97
C ALA A 177 -12.77 -15.04 -11.77
#